data_AF-A0A7V9N178-F1
#
_entry.id   AF-A0A7V9N178-F1
#
_cell.length_a   1.000
_cell.length_b   1.000
_cell.length_c   1.000
_cell.angle_alpha   90.00
_cell.angle_beta   90.00
_cell.angle_gamma   90.00
#
_symmetry.space_group_name_H-M   'P 1'
#
loop_
_entity.id
_entity.type
_entity.pdbx_description
1 polymer ?
#
loop_
_entity_poly.entity_id
_entity_poly.type
_entity_poly.pdbx_seq_one_letter_code
_entity_poly.pdbx_strand_id
1 'polypeptide(L)'
;MKNRAVLIPVVVLAVGFAAWAAWHFLLSSGPRNSAIIAAPSGHAYQFIAAPSGHAYQFIAAPDIGWDAARADAAKLSWQGHPGYLATIEDAGEYQFIIDRIFPHAYPDVTYLGGRQTAPGEWRWVTGPDSAADGGKGLLFWRGDEQGAIASGHYANWMSTAFQHGGKWDVSKVCCVSIFSYGVPQFSTSLGNGDSEEHVAGYVVEFGG
;
A
#
# COMPACT_ATOMS: atom_id res chain seq x y z
N MET A 1 35.41 -45.22 30.41
CA MET A 1 34.13 -44.65 30.88
C MET A 1 33.93 -43.34 30.12
N LYS A 2 32.88 -43.23 29.29
CA LYS A 2 32.67 -42.14 28.31
C LYS A 2 31.88 -40.97 28.92
N ASN A 3 32.29 -39.74 28.57
CA ASN A 3 31.70 -38.41 28.83
C ASN A 3 30.16 -38.34 28.78
N ARG A 4 29.57 -37.45 29.59
CA ARG A 4 28.44 -36.60 29.16
C ARG A 4 28.53 -35.20 29.76
N ALA A 5 28.66 -34.21 28.88
CA ALA A 5 28.49 -32.79 29.16
C ALA A 5 26.99 -32.49 29.36
N VAL A 6 26.68 -31.59 30.30
CA VAL A 6 25.33 -31.13 30.62
C VAL A 6 24.99 -29.95 29.70
N LEU A 7 23.97 -30.11 28.85
CA LEU A 7 23.35 -29.03 28.08
C LEU A 7 22.28 -28.33 28.94
N ILE A 8 22.39 -27.02 29.08
CA ILE A 8 21.35 -26.15 29.67
C ILE A 8 20.43 -25.70 28.52
N PRO A 9 19.11 -25.94 28.58
CA PRO A 9 18.20 -25.43 27.56
C PRO A 9 17.90 -23.95 27.81
N VAL A 10 18.11 -23.11 26.80
CA VAL A 10 17.63 -21.73 26.75
C VAL A 10 16.16 -21.77 26.34
N VAL A 11 15.26 -21.33 27.23
CA VAL A 11 13.85 -21.10 26.93
C VAL A 11 13.71 -19.70 26.36
N VAL A 12 13.34 -19.58 25.09
CA VAL A 12 12.90 -18.31 24.48
C VAL A 12 11.39 -18.21 24.64
N LEU A 13 10.93 -17.28 25.46
CA LEU A 13 9.52 -16.89 25.58
C LEU A 13 9.17 -15.95 24.42
N ALA A 14 8.39 -16.42 23.47
CA ALA A 14 7.66 -15.57 22.52
C ALA A 14 6.23 -15.40 23.05
N VAL A 15 5.84 -14.16 23.40
CA VAL A 15 4.50 -13.84 23.90
C VAL A 15 3.83 -12.87 22.93
N GLY A 16 2.70 -13.28 22.37
CA GLY A 16 1.53 -12.40 22.14
C GLY A 16 1.33 -11.81 20.75
N PHE A 17 0.80 -12.58 19.79
CA PHE A 17 0.12 -12.04 18.59
C PHE A 17 -1.17 -12.80 18.21
N ALA A 18 -1.77 -13.51 19.16
CA ALA A 18 -2.87 -14.44 18.87
C ALA A 18 -4.29 -13.92 19.20
N ALA A 19 -4.46 -12.61 19.49
CA ALA A 19 -5.76 -12.08 19.93
C ALA A 19 -6.49 -11.19 18.90
N TRP A 20 -5.88 -10.83 17.76
CA TRP A 20 -6.52 -9.94 16.78
C TRP A 20 -7.29 -10.70 15.67
N ALA A 21 -6.88 -11.93 15.35
CA ALA A 21 -7.44 -12.72 14.24
C ALA A 21 -8.83 -13.33 14.49
N ALA A 22 -9.34 -13.30 15.73
CA ALA A 22 -10.56 -14.03 16.10
C ALA A 22 -11.87 -13.27 15.87
N TRP A 23 -11.86 -12.01 15.43
CA TRP A 23 -13.09 -11.21 15.27
C TRP A 23 -13.61 -11.08 13.82
N HIS A 24 -12.81 -11.41 12.80
CA HIS A 24 -13.19 -11.17 11.40
C HIS A 24 -13.56 -12.43 10.59
N PHE A 25 -13.66 -13.60 11.22
CA PHE A 25 -13.80 -14.88 10.50
C PHE A 25 -15.23 -15.47 10.46
N LEU A 26 -16.27 -14.64 10.39
CA LEU A 26 -17.62 -15.12 10.08
C LEU A 26 -18.38 -14.13 9.19
N LEU A 27 -18.82 -14.64 8.02
CA LEU A 27 -19.57 -14.01 6.91
C LEU A 27 -18.62 -13.33 5.90
N SER A 28 -18.38 -13.82 4.68
CA SER A 28 -19.37 -14.21 3.68
C SER A 28 -18.77 -15.10 2.58
N SER A 29 -19.35 -16.28 2.35
CA SER A 29 -19.20 -17.03 1.09
C SER A 29 -20.49 -16.91 0.29
N GLY A 30 -20.57 -15.91 -0.59
CA GLY A 30 -21.63 -15.77 -1.60
C GLY A 30 -21.08 -16.05 -3.01
N PRO A 31 -21.88 -16.59 -3.94
CA PRO A 31 -21.41 -16.95 -5.28
C PRO A 31 -21.03 -15.72 -6.13
N ARG A 32 -19.91 -15.82 -6.84
CA ARG A 32 -19.37 -14.79 -7.75
C ARG A 32 -20.13 -14.80 -9.07
N ASN A 33 -21.00 -13.83 -9.28
CA ASN A 33 -21.57 -13.54 -10.60
C ASN A 33 -20.70 -12.50 -11.31
N SER A 34 -20.06 -12.91 -12.42
CA SER A 34 -19.33 -12.02 -13.32
C SER A 34 -20.32 -11.23 -14.17
N ALA A 35 -20.77 -10.07 -13.68
CA ALA A 35 -21.44 -9.07 -14.48
C ALA A 35 -20.44 -7.96 -14.81
N ILE A 36 -20.17 -7.73 -16.10
CA ILE A 36 -19.47 -6.55 -16.59
C ILE A 36 -20.41 -5.36 -16.27
N ILE A 37 -20.13 -4.64 -15.19
CA ILE A 37 -20.88 -3.44 -14.83
C ILE A 37 -20.38 -2.32 -15.74
N ALA A 38 -21.20 -1.93 -16.71
CA ALA A 38 -21.08 -0.62 -17.34
C ALA A 38 -21.14 0.44 -16.24
N ALA A 39 -20.12 1.29 -16.14
CA ALA A 39 -20.01 2.31 -15.10
C ALA A 39 -21.29 3.17 -15.07
N PRO A 40 -21.97 3.32 -13.92
CA PRO A 40 -23.16 4.14 -13.84
C PRO A 40 -22.79 5.60 -14.09
N SER A 41 -23.41 6.17 -15.12
CA SER A 41 -23.39 7.59 -15.45
C SER A 41 -24.06 8.40 -14.34
N GLY A 42 -23.29 8.88 -13.37
CA GLY A 42 -23.82 9.73 -12.30
C GLY A 42 -22.94 10.02 -11.08
N HIS A 43 -21.72 9.48 -10.96
CA HIS A 43 -20.85 9.77 -9.81
C HIS A 43 -19.68 10.64 -10.23
N ALA A 44 -19.84 11.97 -10.12
CA ALA A 44 -18.70 12.85 -10.05
C ALA A 44 -17.82 12.40 -8.86
N TYR A 45 -16.63 11.88 -9.16
CA TYR A 45 -15.39 12.12 -8.44
C TYR A 45 -15.59 12.55 -6.97
N GLN A 46 -15.95 11.62 -6.09
CA GLN A 46 -16.19 11.93 -4.68
C GLN A 46 -14.85 12.04 -3.95
N PHE A 47 -14.51 13.27 -3.56
CA PHE A 47 -13.49 13.50 -2.53
C PHE A 47 -14.05 13.04 -1.19
N ILE A 48 -13.28 12.23 -0.47
CA ILE A 48 -13.64 11.76 0.87
C ILE A 48 -12.74 12.45 1.88
N ALA A 49 -13.31 13.44 2.57
CA ALA A 49 -12.61 14.18 3.61
C ALA A 49 -12.34 13.29 4.84
N ALA A 50 -11.11 13.30 5.30
CA ALA A 50 -10.66 12.66 6.52
C ALA A 50 -10.69 13.63 7.70
N PRO A 51 -10.91 13.15 8.94
CA PRO A 51 -10.86 13.99 10.14
C PRO A 51 -9.52 14.69 10.37
N SER A 52 -8.44 14.22 9.75
CA SER A 52 -7.10 14.82 9.80
C SER A 52 -6.99 16.15 9.03
N GLY A 53 -8.01 16.51 8.23
CA GLY A 53 -7.96 17.66 7.32
C GLY A 53 -7.50 17.30 5.91
N HIS A 54 -7.12 16.05 5.69
CA HIS A 54 -6.83 15.52 4.35
C HIS A 54 -8.12 15.14 3.63
N ALA A 55 -8.05 14.94 2.32
CA ALA A 55 -9.08 14.29 1.54
C ALA A 55 -8.46 13.29 0.58
N TYR A 56 -9.20 12.24 0.26
CA TYR A 56 -8.72 11.17 -0.61
C TYR A 56 -9.69 10.91 -1.74
N GLN A 57 -9.15 10.46 -2.87
CA GLN A 57 -9.91 10.11 -4.03
C GLN A 57 -9.25 8.96 -4.78
N PHE A 58 -10.00 7.90 -5.07
CA PHE A 58 -9.56 6.89 -6.02
C PHE A 58 -9.87 7.34 -7.46
N ILE A 59 -8.88 7.22 -8.34
CA ILE A 59 -9.02 7.44 -9.78
C ILE A 59 -8.80 6.11 -10.50
N ALA A 60 -9.85 5.60 -11.13
CA ALA A 60 -9.75 4.43 -12.00
C ALA A 60 -8.98 4.82 -13.28
N ALA A 61 -7.86 4.14 -13.52
CA ALA A 61 -6.99 4.37 -14.67
C ALA A 61 -6.28 3.06 -15.01
N PRO A 62 -6.94 2.15 -15.76
CA PRO A 62 -6.38 0.85 -16.09
C PRO A 62 -5.04 0.98 -16.81
N ASP A 63 -4.07 0.15 -16.43
CA ASP A 63 -2.74 0.03 -17.04
C ASP A 63 -1.91 1.34 -17.05
N ILE A 64 -2.25 2.29 -16.18
CA ILE A 64 -1.47 3.53 -16.05
C ILE A 64 -0.07 3.22 -15.46
N GLY A 65 0.96 3.92 -15.95
CA GLY A 65 2.29 3.92 -15.32
C GLY A 65 2.33 4.83 -14.09
N TRP A 66 3.17 4.51 -13.10
CA TRP A 66 3.20 5.26 -11.84
C TRP A 66 3.58 6.73 -12.03
N ASP A 67 4.55 7.03 -12.90
CA ASP A 67 4.94 8.43 -13.17
C ASP A 67 3.82 9.22 -13.87
N ALA A 68 3.01 8.57 -14.69
CA ALA A 68 1.82 9.17 -15.29
C ALA A 68 0.73 9.41 -14.23
N ALA A 69 0.47 8.42 -13.37
CA ALA A 69 -0.46 8.56 -12.25
C ALA A 69 -0.06 9.71 -11.30
N ARG A 70 1.24 9.83 -10.99
CA ARG A 70 1.79 10.96 -10.23
C ARG A 70 1.55 12.30 -10.92
N ALA A 71 1.82 12.38 -12.21
CA ALA A 71 1.62 13.60 -12.98
C ALA A 71 0.13 13.99 -13.07
N ASP A 72 -0.77 13.02 -13.16
CA ASP A 72 -2.22 13.26 -13.20
C ASP A 72 -2.78 13.67 -11.84
N ALA A 73 -2.34 13.01 -10.76
CA ALA A 73 -2.67 13.42 -9.39
C ALA A 73 -2.31 14.88 -9.12
N ALA A 74 -1.14 15.33 -9.58
CA ALA A 74 -0.66 16.71 -9.43
C ALA A 74 -1.47 17.77 -10.18
N LYS A 75 -2.35 17.37 -11.12
CA LYS A 75 -3.26 18.28 -11.84
C LYS A 75 -4.58 18.49 -11.11
N LEU A 76 -4.87 17.64 -10.11
CA LEU A 76 -6.09 17.73 -9.33
C LEU A 76 -5.91 18.72 -8.19
N SER A 77 -7.02 19.24 -7.68
CA SER A 77 -7.02 20.06 -6.48
C SER A 77 -8.32 19.91 -5.71
N TRP A 78 -8.23 20.09 -4.40
CA TRP A 78 -9.38 20.09 -3.50
C TRP A 78 -9.18 21.18 -2.45
N GLN A 79 -10.16 22.09 -2.33
CA GLN A 79 -10.11 23.21 -1.38
C GLN A 79 -8.83 24.06 -1.44
N GLY A 80 -8.23 24.18 -2.63
CA GLY A 80 -6.97 24.93 -2.83
C GLY A 80 -5.69 24.13 -2.56
N HIS A 81 -5.80 22.89 -2.08
CA HIS A 81 -4.67 21.98 -1.96
C HIS A 81 -4.44 21.22 -3.27
N PRO A 82 -3.21 21.21 -3.82
CA PRO A 82 -2.87 20.37 -4.95
C PRO A 82 -2.91 18.89 -4.55
N GLY A 83 -3.31 18.03 -5.48
CA GLY A 83 -3.31 16.58 -5.28
C GLY A 83 -1.92 15.97 -5.42
N TYR A 84 -1.71 14.82 -4.81
CA TYR A 84 -0.54 13.97 -5.00
C TYR A 84 -0.92 12.50 -4.78
N LEU A 85 -0.12 11.55 -5.28
CA LEU A 85 -0.37 10.14 -4.95
C LEU A 85 -0.26 9.93 -3.45
N ALA A 86 -1.28 9.35 -2.85
CA ALA A 86 -1.44 9.27 -1.40
C ALA A 86 -0.25 8.60 -0.72
N THR A 87 0.19 9.17 0.40
CA THR A 87 1.14 8.53 1.31
C THR A 87 0.34 7.93 2.46
N ILE A 88 0.93 6.96 3.17
CA ILE A 88 0.26 6.31 4.31
C ILE A 88 1.26 6.22 5.44
N GLU A 89 1.17 7.15 6.38
CA GLU A 89 2.15 7.35 7.44
C GLU A 89 1.74 6.71 8.78
N ASP A 90 0.45 6.38 8.94
CA ASP A 90 -0.05 5.71 10.13
C ASP A 90 -1.19 4.71 9.88
N ALA A 91 -1.52 3.94 10.92
CA ALA A 91 -2.54 2.90 10.86
C ALA A 91 -3.97 3.46 10.72
N GLY A 92 -4.22 4.68 11.19
CA GLY A 92 -5.53 5.34 11.09
C GLY A 92 -5.81 5.81 9.66
N GLU A 93 -4.80 6.35 8.98
CA GLU A 93 -4.83 6.70 7.57
C GLU A 93 -5.06 5.47 6.69
N TYR A 94 -4.28 4.40 6.93
CA TYR A 94 -4.50 3.12 6.27
C TYR A 94 -5.95 2.65 6.43
N GLN A 95 -6.46 2.61 7.67
CA GLN A 95 -7.82 2.15 7.96
C GLN A 95 -8.87 3.05 7.29
N PHE A 96 -8.65 4.36 7.27
CA PHE A 96 -9.52 5.30 6.58
C PHE A 96 -9.60 5.00 5.08
N ILE A 97 -8.45 4.83 4.41
CA ILE A 97 -8.42 4.52 2.98
C ILE A 97 -9.17 3.21 2.72
N ILE A 98 -8.92 2.17 3.50
CA ILE A 98 -9.61 0.88 3.32
C ILE A 98 -11.13 1.00 3.51
N ASP A 99 -11.57 1.58 4.62
CA ASP A 99 -13.00 1.60 4.97
C ASP A 99 -13.82 2.59 4.16
N ARG A 100 -13.19 3.68 3.69
CA ARG A 100 -13.90 4.80 3.10
C ARG A 100 -13.71 4.87 1.59
N ILE A 101 -12.52 4.58 1.09
CA ILE A 101 -12.22 4.59 -0.35
C ILE A 101 -12.60 3.25 -0.99
N PHE A 102 -12.44 2.13 -0.26
CA PHE A 102 -12.72 0.78 -0.77
C PHE A 102 -13.78 -0.01 0.04
N PRO A 103 -14.97 0.55 0.32
CA PRO A 103 -15.93 -0.03 1.28
C PRO A 103 -16.61 -1.35 0.85
N HIS A 104 -16.57 -1.69 -0.45
CA HIS A 104 -17.36 -2.81 -1.00
C HIS A 104 -16.55 -3.79 -1.84
N ALA A 105 -15.48 -3.32 -2.46
CA ALA A 105 -14.56 -4.13 -3.23
C ALA A 105 -13.21 -3.41 -3.25
N TYR A 106 -12.15 -4.21 -3.12
CA TYR A 106 -10.81 -3.73 -3.34
C TYR A 106 -10.52 -3.81 -4.84
N PRO A 107 -10.05 -2.72 -5.46
CA PRO A 107 -9.46 -2.83 -6.78
C PRO A 107 -8.25 -3.77 -6.75
N ASP A 108 -7.79 -4.15 -7.94
CA ASP A 108 -6.50 -4.80 -8.13
C ASP A 108 -5.36 -3.80 -7.79
N VAL A 109 -4.18 -3.93 -8.39
CA VAL A 109 -3.03 -3.06 -8.13
C VAL A 109 -3.41 -1.56 -8.20
N THR A 110 -3.29 -0.88 -7.06
CA THR A 110 -3.64 0.55 -6.94
C THR A 110 -2.46 1.35 -6.42
N TYR A 111 -1.96 2.33 -7.18
CA TYR A 111 -0.75 3.05 -6.79
C TYR A 111 -0.96 3.98 -5.59
N LEU A 112 0.11 4.06 -4.79
CA LEU A 112 0.37 5.04 -3.76
C LEU A 112 1.61 5.89 -4.11
N GLY A 113 1.92 6.88 -3.28
CA GLY A 113 3.01 7.83 -3.45
C GLY A 113 4.42 7.29 -3.25
N GLY A 114 4.56 6.00 -2.96
CA GLY A 114 5.82 5.40 -2.58
C GLY A 114 6.55 4.75 -3.75
N ARG A 115 7.88 4.75 -3.71
CA ARG A 115 8.72 3.91 -4.58
C ARG A 115 10.06 3.59 -3.96
N GLN A 116 10.75 2.63 -4.56
CA GLN A 116 12.12 2.31 -4.26
C GLN A 116 13.05 3.40 -4.82
N THR A 117 13.87 4.01 -3.95
CA THR A 117 14.84 5.07 -4.35
C THR A 117 16.27 4.57 -4.42
N ALA A 118 16.56 3.44 -3.78
CA ALA A 118 17.78 2.66 -3.87
C ALA A 118 17.41 1.19 -3.53
N PRO A 119 18.21 0.18 -3.90
CA PRO A 119 17.88 -1.21 -3.59
C PRO A 119 17.51 -1.42 -2.11
N GLY A 120 16.26 -1.81 -1.86
CA GLY A 120 15.71 -2.00 -0.50
C GLY A 120 15.37 -0.71 0.26
N GLU A 121 15.53 0.50 -0.29
CA GLU A 121 15.06 1.74 0.33
C GLU A 121 13.73 2.16 -0.26
N TRP A 122 12.66 2.14 0.54
CA TRP A 122 11.31 2.50 0.13
C TRP A 122 10.87 3.79 0.79
N ARG A 123 10.50 4.76 -0.04
CA ARG A 123 10.22 6.12 0.39
C ARG A 123 8.89 6.61 -0.15
N TRP A 124 8.20 7.41 0.63
CA TRP A 124 7.14 8.30 0.16
C TRP A 124 7.79 9.48 -0.55
N VAL A 125 7.52 9.65 -1.85
CA VAL A 125 8.23 10.62 -2.71
C VAL A 125 7.28 11.62 -3.38
N THR A 126 6.05 11.68 -2.91
CA THR A 126 4.99 12.58 -3.36
C THR A 126 4.51 13.45 -2.20
N GLY A 127 3.73 14.48 -2.50
CA GLY A 127 3.19 15.37 -1.46
C GLY A 127 4.28 16.06 -0.62
N PRO A 128 3.92 16.50 0.60
CA PRO A 128 4.84 17.06 1.59
C PRO A 128 6.02 16.13 1.91
N ASP A 129 5.79 14.81 1.94
CA ASP A 129 6.81 13.80 2.25
C ASP A 129 8.01 13.81 1.31
N SER A 130 7.78 14.23 0.05
CA SER A 130 8.85 14.35 -0.94
C SER A 130 9.99 15.29 -0.49
N ALA A 131 9.72 16.24 0.41
CA ALA A 131 10.72 17.18 0.92
C ALA A 131 11.67 16.58 1.97
N ALA A 132 11.31 15.44 2.58
CA ALA A 132 12.12 14.80 3.61
C ALA A 132 13.51 14.37 3.09
N ASP A 133 14.47 14.23 4.01
CA ASP A 133 15.86 13.84 3.72
C ASP A 133 16.54 14.68 2.62
N GLY A 134 16.21 15.97 2.55
CA GLY A 134 16.75 16.89 1.56
C GLY A 134 16.17 16.67 0.15
N GLY A 135 14.88 16.33 0.06
CA GLY A 135 14.20 16.10 -1.21
C GLY A 135 14.27 14.66 -1.73
N LYS A 136 14.72 13.72 -0.91
CA LYS A 136 14.79 12.29 -1.27
C LYS A 136 13.47 11.55 -1.02
N GLY A 137 12.57 12.14 -0.24
CA GLY A 137 11.37 11.50 0.23
C GLY A 137 11.54 10.85 1.61
N LEU A 138 10.41 10.64 2.28
CA LEU A 138 10.33 10.09 3.61
C LEU A 138 10.57 8.58 3.59
N LEU A 139 11.60 8.11 4.28
CA LEU A 139 11.90 6.68 4.38
C LEU A 139 10.96 5.99 5.36
N PHE A 140 10.22 4.99 4.89
CA PHE A 140 9.32 4.22 5.75
C PHE A 140 9.71 2.73 5.86
N TRP A 141 10.50 2.18 4.94
CA TRP A 141 10.95 0.77 4.99
C TRP A 141 12.36 0.57 4.43
N ARG A 142 13.14 -0.31 5.09
CA ARG A 142 14.46 -0.77 4.63
C ARG A 142 14.48 -2.29 4.48
N GLY A 143 14.86 -2.76 3.30
CA GLY A 143 14.93 -4.16 2.91
C GLY A 143 13.77 -4.58 2.01
N ASP A 144 13.56 -5.88 1.92
CA ASP A 144 12.52 -6.57 1.17
C ASP A 144 11.60 -7.32 2.14
N GLU A 145 11.33 -8.62 1.94
CA GLU A 145 10.47 -9.41 2.82
C GLU A 145 11.01 -9.50 4.25
N GLN A 146 12.34 -9.54 4.42
CA GLN A 146 12.98 -9.53 5.75
C GLN A 146 13.42 -8.13 6.19
N GLY A 147 12.85 -7.10 5.57
CA GLY A 147 13.12 -5.72 5.90
C GLY A 147 12.58 -5.31 7.27
N ALA A 148 12.82 -4.04 7.60
CA ALA A 148 12.35 -3.41 8.82
C ALA A 148 11.78 -2.03 8.53
N ILE A 149 10.75 -1.70 9.30
CA ILE A 149 10.14 -0.38 9.32
C ILE A 149 11.16 0.67 9.78
N ALA A 150 11.15 1.82 9.13
CA ALA A 150 11.92 2.96 9.61
C ALA A 150 11.29 3.47 10.93
N SER A 151 12.13 3.86 11.89
CA SER A 151 11.68 4.26 13.22
C SER A 151 10.65 5.39 13.15
N GLY A 152 9.46 5.16 13.71
CA GLY A 152 8.38 6.16 13.78
C GLY A 152 7.47 6.21 12.55
N HIS A 153 7.65 5.33 11.57
CA HIS A 153 6.81 5.27 10.38
C HIS A 153 5.88 4.06 10.39
N TYR A 154 5.02 3.96 9.37
CA TYR A 154 4.07 2.87 9.15
C TYR A 154 4.41 2.07 7.88
N ALA A 155 4.19 0.76 7.96
CA ALA A 155 4.29 -0.16 6.84
C ALA A 155 3.48 -1.43 7.14
N ASN A 156 2.62 -1.84 6.22
CA ASN A 156 1.82 -3.05 6.34
C ASN A 156 1.93 -3.92 5.06
N TRP A 157 3.17 -4.17 4.64
CA TRP A 157 3.48 -5.03 3.50
C TRP A 157 2.85 -6.42 3.63
N MET A 158 2.32 -6.93 2.52
CA MET A 158 1.98 -8.34 2.41
C MET A 158 3.26 -9.18 2.37
N SER A 159 3.20 -10.44 2.82
CA SER A 159 4.40 -11.30 2.82
C SER A 159 4.98 -11.48 1.42
N THR A 160 4.15 -11.51 0.38
CA THR A 160 4.58 -11.64 -1.02
C THR A 160 4.84 -10.31 -1.72
N ALA A 161 4.92 -9.19 -1.00
CA ALA A 161 4.91 -7.84 -1.58
C ALA A 161 5.98 -7.63 -2.64
N PHE A 162 7.15 -8.27 -2.47
CA PHE A 162 8.32 -8.10 -3.31
C PHE A 162 8.51 -9.21 -4.36
N GLN A 163 7.48 -10.05 -4.56
CA GLN A 163 7.48 -11.08 -5.60
C GLN A 163 6.85 -10.56 -6.90
N HIS A 164 7.52 -10.76 -8.03
CA HIS A 164 6.96 -10.55 -9.37
C HIS A 164 7.16 -11.78 -10.25
N GLY A 165 6.10 -12.21 -10.93
CA GLY A 165 6.12 -13.45 -11.73
C GLY A 165 6.50 -14.69 -10.91
N GLY A 166 6.14 -14.71 -9.62
CA GLY A 166 6.49 -15.78 -8.68
C GLY A 166 7.97 -15.83 -8.26
N LYS A 167 8.74 -14.76 -8.54
CA LYS A 167 10.16 -14.64 -8.15
C LYS A 167 10.39 -13.42 -7.27
N TRP A 168 11.28 -13.57 -6.30
CA TRP A 168 11.81 -12.44 -5.54
C TRP A 168 12.73 -11.60 -6.43
N ASP A 169 12.23 -10.45 -6.87
CA ASP A 169 12.97 -9.59 -7.79
C ASP A 169 12.76 -8.11 -7.48
N VAL A 170 13.24 -7.74 -6.30
CA VAL A 170 13.18 -6.37 -5.76
C VAL A 170 13.78 -5.34 -6.72
N SER A 171 14.73 -5.77 -7.57
CA SER A 171 15.39 -4.91 -8.55
C SER A 171 14.51 -4.53 -9.75
N LYS A 172 13.44 -5.30 -9.99
CA LYS A 172 12.50 -5.05 -11.10
C LYS A 172 11.30 -4.23 -10.70
N VAL A 173 11.05 -4.09 -9.40
CA VAL A 173 9.89 -3.40 -8.88
C VAL A 173 10.24 -1.96 -8.60
N CYS A 174 9.32 -1.07 -8.93
CA CYS A 174 9.45 0.34 -8.67
C CYS A 174 8.66 0.73 -7.44
N CYS A 175 7.35 0.53 -7.48
CA CYS A 175 6.46 1.46 -6.82
C CYS A 175 5.53 0.76 -5.83
N VAL A 176 5.07 1.51 -4.83
CA VAL A 176 4.19 1.01 -3.78
C VAL A 176 2.76 1.02 -4.30
N SER A 177 2.04 -0.07 -4.05
CA SER A 177 0.62 -0.23 -4.34
C SER A 177 -0.13 -0.77 -3.13
N ILE A 178 -1.45 -0.58 -3.13
CA ILE A 178 -2.37 -1.40 -2.36
C ILE A 178 -2.84 -2.54 -3.26
N PHE A 179 -2.79 -3.77 -2.74
CA PHE A 179 -3.30 -4.96 -3.38
C PHE A 179 -3.90 -5.91 -2.33
N SER A 180 -4.81 -6.82 -2.74
CA SER A 180 -5.56 -7.67 -1.81
C SER A 180 -5.83 -9.08 -2.34
N TYR A 181 -5.49 -10.10 -1.54
CA TYR A 181 -6.03 -11.47 -1.66
C TYR A 181 -7.17 -11.74 -0.66
N GLY A 182 -7.75 -10.69 -0.08
CA GLY A 182 -8.77 -10.75 0.97
C GLY A 182 -8.58 -9.67 2.02
N VAL A 183 -7.33 -9.29 2.29
CA VAL A 183 -6.95 -8.14 3.11
C VAL A 183 -6.07 -7.21 2.27
N PRO A 184 -6.44 -5.94 2.09
CA PRO A 184 -5.58 -4.97 1.42
C PRO A 184 -4.30 -4.75 2.20
N GLN A 185 -3.17 -4.71 1.53
CA GLN A 185 -1.87 -4.49 2.15
C GLN A 185 -0.97 -3.78 1.15
N PHE A 186 0.17 -3.25 1.62
CA PHE A 186 1.17 -2.75 0.69
C PHE A 186 1.75 -3.91 -0.12
N SER A 187 1.88 -3.68 -1.42
CA SER A 187 2.58 -4.54 -2.38
C SER A 187 3.45 -3.66 -3.26
N THR A 188 4.27 -4.29 -4.10
CA THR A 188 5.03 -3.57 -5.12
C THR A 188 4.46 -3.77 -6.51
N SER A 189 4.87 -2.91 -7.43
CA SER A 189 4.58 -2.99 -8.88
C SER A 189 5.83 -2.65 -9.70
N LEU A 190 5.87 -3.02 -10.98
CA LEU A 190 6.84 -2.57 -11.98
C LEU A 190 6.68 -1.08 -12.27
N GLY A 191 5.44 -0.58 -12.23
CA GLY A 191 5.15 0.86 -12.33
C GLY A 191 5.25 1.43 -13.74
N ASN A 192 5.40 0.57 -14.74
CA ASN A 192 5.59 0.91 -16.15
C ASN A 192 4.27 0.90 -16.97
N GLY A 193 3.15 0.52 -16.35
CA GLY A 193 1.86 0.38 -17.04
C GLY A 193 1.75 -0.91 -17.85
N ASP A 194 2.49 -1.96 -17.48
CA ASP A 194 2.34 -3.28 -18.08
C ASP A 194 0.95 -3.85 -17.76
N SER A 195 0.22 -4.23 -18.81
CA SER A 195 -1.15 -4.76 -18.69
C SER A 195 -1.24 -6.06 -17.90
N GLU A 196 -0.14 -6.81 -17.76
CA GLU A 196 -0.09 -8.01 -16.92
C GLU A 196 -0.07 -7.69 -15.41
N GLU A 197 0.25 -6.44 -15.02
CA GLU A 197 0.14 -6.00 -13.63
C GLU A 197 -1.30 -5.71 -13.21
N HIS A 198 -2.22 -5.60 -14.17
CA HIS A 198 -3.63 -5.29 -13.94
C HIS A 198 -3.82 -4.06 -13.03
N VAL A 199 -3.01 -3.02 -13.24
CA VAL A 199 -3.14 -1.75 -12.51
C VAL A 199 -4.54 -1.21 -12.71
N ALA A 200 -5.29 -1.04 -11.62
CA ALA A 200 -6.66 -0.56 -11.63
C ALA A 200 -6.75 0.97 -11.58
N GLY A 201 -5.74 1.63 -11.02
CA GLY A 201 -5.73 3.06 -10.82
C GLY A 201 -4.81 3.52 -9.70
N TYR A 202 -5.17 4.64 -9.07
CA TYR A 202 -4.35 5.26 -8.03
C TYR A 202 -5.19 6.02 -6.99
N VAL A 203 -4.67 6.15 -5.77
CA VAL A 203 -5.26 7.01 -4.74
C VAL A 203 -4.55 8.36 -4.75
N VAL A 204 -5.34 9.42 -4.80
CA VAL A 204 -4.91 10.80 -4.68
C VAL A 204 -5.24 11.29 -3.29
N GLU A 205 -4.31 11.99 -2.68
CA GLU A 205 -4.47 12.69 -1.42
C GLU A 205 -4.37 14.20 -1.64
N PHE A 206 -5.11 14.94 -0.84
CA PHE A 206 -5.16 16.40 -0.81
C PHE A 206 -5.08 16.86 0.64
N GLY A 207 -4.39 17.96 0.90
CA GLY A 207 -4.17 18.44 2.27
C GLY A 207 -2.89 17.85 2.86
N GLY A 208 -2.35 18.53 3.88
CA GLY A 208 -0.99 18.32 4.40
C GLY A 208 -0.28 19.64 4.67
#